data_AF-A0A7C0ZW10-F1
#
_entry.id   AF-A0A7C0ZW10-F1
#
_cell.length_a   1.000
_cell.length_b   1.000
_cell.length_c   1.000
_cell.angle_alpha   90.00
_cell.angle_beta   90.00
_cell.angle_gamma   90.00
#
_symmetry.space_group_name_H-M   'P 1'
#
loop_
_entity.id
_entity.type
_entity.pdbx_description
1 polymer ?
#
loop_
_entity_poly.entity_id
_entity_poly.type
_entity_poly.pdbx_seq_one_letter_code
_entity_poly.pdbx_strand_id
1 'polypeptide(L)'
;MRRAAILFILLVAVGSIAYQAPYIKVIGEGWIYAPAVSQVGGRYVGALVNISLIVTEGSGNVYVSTSPLTEIDMQATAQIAARTACNLLGLNFSKYDFLYMVRADSIIVGGPSAGAVMTILTYSVLSGKPINRSVMMTGTINPDGSVGQVGGVKEKMEAAISGGAKLFLVPPGQSVVTTYSYSYKKIGPFTVRYITSQRVNLTKLAREKYGVAVREIGDIREALSYFLGVKISEKESVKPSYPSTIETVINEVNSRIKSETLRILGEASTRKSQANPLLYYTIVQLIAKANSTSRLAEQAPTCRKMLLYRESLSLAKEAELLTYSETSDALEKKVKEIVSDFS
;
A
#
# COMPACT_ATOMS: atom_id res chain seq x y z
N MET A 1 42.41 17.95 59.03
CA MET A 1 42.03 18.90 57.96
C MET A 1 42.55 18.52 56.57
N ARG A 2 43.85 18.23 56.37
CA ARG A 2 44.40 17.85 55.04
C ARG A 2 43.74 16.66 54.34
N ARG A 3 43.36 15.60 55.08
CA ARG A 3 42.69 14.41 54.49
C ARG A 3 41.27 14.71 53.98
N ALA A 4 40.54 15.58 54.68
CA ALA A 4 39.19 16.00 54.27
C ALA A 4 39.24 16.88 53.01
N ALA A 5 40.24 17.76 52.92
CA ALA A 5 40.45 18.58 51.72
C ALA A 5 40.82 17.73 50.49
N ILE A 6 41.67 16.71 50.66
CA ILE A 6 42.00 15.77 49.57
C ILE A 6 40.77 14.98 49.13
N LEU A 7 39.97 14.49 50.08
CA LEU A 7 38.73 13.77 49.76
C LEU A 7 37.73 14.65 49.00
N PHE A 8 37.62 15.92 49.39
CA PHE A 8 36.73 16.90 48.74
C PHE A 8 37.20 17.25 47.33
N ILE A 9 38.51 17.44 47.12
CA ILE A 9 39.10 17.66 45.79
C ILE A 9 38.89 16.43 44.90
N LEU A 10 39.03 15.21 45.44
CA LEU A 10 38.78 13.97 44.70
C LEU A 10 37.29 13.82 44.35
N LEU A 11 36.38 14.21 45.23
CA LEU A 11 34.94 14.19 44.99
C LEU A 11 34.50 15.19 43.91
N VAL A 12 35.11 16.39 43.91
CA VAL A 12 34.90 17.40 42.86
C VAL A 12 35.53 16.97 41.53
N ALA A 13 36.69 16.30 41.56
CA ALA A 13 37.34 15.76 40.37
C ALA A 13 36.54 14.58 39.76
N VAL A 14 35.96 13.70 40.59
CA VAL A 14 35.07 12.62 40.14
C VAL A 14 33.72 13.16 39.66
N GLY A 15 33.21 14.24 40.27
CA GLY A 15 32.02 14.96 39.79
C GLY A 15 32.24 15.74 38.49
N SER A 16 33.49 15.88 38.05
CA SER A 16 33.88 16.53 36.78
C SER A 16 34.08 15.53 35.64
N ILE A 17 33.69 14.26 35.79
CA ILE A 17 33.42 13.41 34.63
C ILE A 17 32.25 14.08 33.94
N ALA A 18 32.57 14.92 32.95
CA ALA A 18 31.61 15.61 32.13
C ALA A 18 30.64 14.55 31.61
N TYR A 19 29.40 14.57 32.13
CA TYR A 19 28.28 13.90 31.51
C TYR A 19 28.15 14.54 30.13
N GLN A 20 28.86 14.01 29.14
CA GLN A 20 28.58 14.31 27.75
C GLN A 20 27.18 13.78 27.52
N ALA A 21 26.21 14.70 27.46
CA ALA A 21 24.87 14.36 27.03
C ALA A 21 24.99 13.55 25.73
N PRO A 22 24.25 12.45 25.58
CA PRO A 22 24.34 11.64 24.38
C PRO A 22 24.10 12.54 23.16
N TYR A 23 25.15 12.72 22.35
CA TYR A 23 25.10 13.55 21.16
C TYR A 23 24.39 12.75 20.06
N ILE A 24 23.15 13.12 19.75
CA ILE A 24 22.40 12.52 18.66
C ILE A 24 22.94 13.09 17.34
N LYS A 25 23.63 12.27 16.56
CA LYS A 25 24.14 12.67 15.24
C LYS A 25 23.02 12.64 14.22
N VAL A 26 22.63 13.82 13.74
CA VAL A 26 21.67 13.98 12.64
C VAL A 26 22.37 13.65 11.32
N ILE A 27 21.83 12.68 10.60
CA ILE A 27 22.29 12.27 9.26
C ILE A 27 21.76 13.24 8.20
N GLY A 28 20.51 13.65 8.34
CA GLY A 28 19.90 14.61 7.45
C GLY A 28 18.44 14.89 7.80
N GLU A 29 17.90 15.91 7.15
CA GLU A 29 16.51 16.30 7.27
C GLU A 29 15.94 16.69 5.90
N GLY A 30 14.63 16.61 5.76
CA GLY A 30 13.95 17.00 4.53
C GLY A 30 12.44 16.99 4.68
N TRP A 31 11.76 17.43 3.64
CA TRP A 31 10.29 17.41 3.60
C TRP A 31 9.78 17.21 2.18
N ILE A 32 8.54 16.75 2.03
CA ILE A 32 7.82 16.57 0.76
C ILE A 32 6.31 16.79 0.94
N TYR A 33 5.62 17.27 -0.10
CA TYR A 33 4.17 17.30 -0.13
C TYR A 33 3.59 15.96 -0.61
N ALA A 34 2.59 15.46 0.09
CA ALA A 34 1.80 14.29 -0.27
C ALA A 34 0.33 14.70 -0.50
N PRO A 35 -0.24 14.43 -1.68
CA PRO A 35 -1.67 14.61 -1.91
C PRO A 35 -2.51 13.61 -1.12
N ALA A 36 -3.53 14.12 -0.44
CA ALA A 36 -4.45 13.36 0.39
C ALA A 36 -5.91 13.78 0.12
N VAL A 37 -6.86 13.16 0.82
CA VAL A 37 -8.27 13.55 0.77
C VAL A 37 -8.79 13.88 2.16
N SER A 38 -9.60 14.91 2.27
CA SER A 38 -10.41 15.22 3.45
C SER A 38 -11.88 14.94 3.13
N GLN A 39 -12.71 14.72 4.15
CA GLN A 39 -14.14 14.55 3.96
C GLN A 39 -14.88 15.77 4.53
N VAL A 40 -15.51 16.54 3.64
CA VAL A 40 -16.33 17.71 3.99
C VAL A 40 -17.73 17.49 3.47
N GLY A 41 -18.73 17.44 4.37
CA GLY A 41 -20.14 17.28 3.99
C GLY A 41 -20.44 15.99 3.21
N GLY A 42 -19.73 14.90 3.49
CA GLY A 42 -19.90 13.61 2.81
C GLY A 42 -19.28 13.53 1.40
N ARG A 43 -18.47 14.52 1.00
CA ARG A 43 -17.70 14.52 -0.25
C ARG A 43 -16.21 14.53 0.05
N TYR A 44 -15.42 13.83 -0.77
CA TYR A 44 -13.98 13.92 -0.73
C TYR A 44 -13.52 15.23 -1.38
N VAL A 45 -12.59 15.91 -0.71
CA VAL A 45 -11.91 17.12 -1.21
C VAL A 45 -10.42 16.85 -1.15
N GLY A 46 -9.70 17.19 -2.21
CA GLY A 46 -8.24 17.06 -2.24
C GLY A 46 -7.57 18.02 -1.27
N ALA A 47 -6.54 17.55 -0.57
CA ALA A 47 -5.72 18.36 0.33
C ALA A 47 -4.24 18.00 0.17
N LEU A 48 -3.35 18.92 0.51
CA LEU A 48 -1.91 18.68 0.57
C LEU A 48 -1.48 18.47 2.01
N VAL A 49 -0.61 17.48 2.21
CA VAL A 49 -0.02 17.15 3.50
C VAL A 49 1.48 17.37 3.41
N ASN A 50 2.05 18.10 4.36
CA ASN A 50 3.50 18.23 4.49
C ASN A 50 4.03 17.06 5.34
N ILE A 51 4.91 16.26 4.76
CA ILE A 51 5.64 15.21 5.46
C ILE A 51 7.08 15.67 5.58
N SER A 52 7.55 15.87 6.81
CA SER A 52 8.94 16.15 7.14
C SER A 52 9.59 14.92 7.76
N LEU A 53 10.90 14.77 7.59
CA LEU A 53 11.69 13.65 8.11
C LEU A 53 13.00 14.18 8.68
N ILE A 54 13.35 13.69 9.86
CA ILE A 54 14.69 13.79 10.43
C ILE A 54 15.22 12.36 10.57
N VAL A 55 16.45 12.12 10.10
CA VAL A 55 17.16 10.85 10.26
C VAL A 55 18.37 11.07 11.15
N THR A 56 18.56 10.19 12.12
CA THR A 56 19.71 10.19 13.03
C THR A 56 20.41 8.83 13.01
N GLU A 57 21.64 8.76 13.50
CA GLU A 57 22.21 7.45 13.88
C GLU A 57 21.38 6.86 15.02
N GLY A 58 21.14 5.54 14.98
CA GLY A 58 20.19 4.90 15.88
C GLY A 58 20.15 3.38 15.74
N SER A 59 19.07 2.77 16.22
CA SER A 59 18.88 1.32 16.31
C SER A 59 17.78 0.77 15.39
N GLY A 60 17.21 1.58 14.50
CA GLY A 60 16.11 1.17 13.61
C GLY A 60 14.72 1.56 14.12
N ASN A 61 14.63 2.55 15.00
CA ASN A 61 13.36 3.05 15.52
C ASN A 61 12.68 3.97 14.50
N VAL A 62 11.36 3.89 14.41
CA VAL A 62 10.55 4.75 13.56
C VAL A 62 9.49 5.42 14.41
N TYR A 63 9.49 6.75 14.38
CA TYR A 63 8.57 7.60 15.10
C TYR A 63 7.76 8.40 14.10
N VAL A 64 6.46 8.54 14.38
CA VAL A 64 5.54 9.34 13.59
C VAL A 64 4.81 10.29 14.53
N SER A 65 4.92 11.58 14.23
CA SER A 65 4.16 12.65 14.89
C SER A 65 3.21 13.26 13.88
N THR A 66 1.94 13.39 14.22
CA THR A 66 0.90 13.91 13.33
C THR A 66 0.16 15.09 13.95
N SER A 67 -0.19 16.07 13.12
CA SER A 67 -1.02 17.22 13.50
C SER A 67 -1.86 17.68 12.30
N PRO A 68 -3.21 17.64 12.39
CA PRO A 68 -4.04 17.06 13.47
C PRO A 68 -3.87 15.53 13.59
N LEU A 69 -4.51 14.91 14.60
CA LEU A 69 -4.50 13.46 14.78
C LEU A 69 -5.02 12.78 13.49
N THR A 70 -4.17 11.98 12.85
CA THR A 70 -4.49 11.20 11.65
C THR A 70 -4.97 9.79 12.03
N GLU A 71 -5.52 9.05 11.06
CA GLU A 71 -5.83 7.62 11.20
C GLU A 71 -4.60 6.76 11.60
N ILE A 72 -4.90 5.61 12.20
CA ILE A 72 -4.02 4.74 13.01
C ILE A 72 -2.85 4.10 12.22
N ASP A 73 -2.89 4.10 10.88
CA ASP A 73 -1.99 3.27 10.05
C ASP A 73 -0.71 3.96 9.52
N MET A 74 -0.41 5.18 9.97
CA MET A 74 0.81 5.88 9.49
C MET A 74 2.12 5.28 10.03
N GLN A 75 2.11 4.68 11.22
CA GLN A 75 3.32 4.09 11.81
C GLN A 75 3.86 2.89 11.01
N ALA A 76 2.99 1.95 10.66
CA ALA A 76 3.37 0.81 9.81
C ALA A 76 3.84 1.27 8.42
N THR A 77 3.14 2.26 7.85
CA THR A 77 3.51 2.87 6.56
C THR A 77 4.91 3.47 6.59
N ALA A 78 5.22 4.28 7.60
CA ALA A 78 6.51 4.92 7.78
C ALA A 78 7.64 3.89 7.97
N GLN A 79 7.36 2.81 8.69
CA GLN A 79 8.34 1.74 8.91
C GLN A 79 8.66 0.98 7.62
N ILE A 80 7.65 0.63 6.82
CA ILE A 80 7.86 -0.02 5.52
C ILE A 80 8.63 0.93 4.59
N ALA A 81 8.22 2.20 4.51
CA ALA A 81 8.88 3.20 3.68
C ALA A 81 10.37 3.38 4.02
N ALA A 82 10.70 3.48 5.32
CA ALA A 82 12.08 3.61 5.78
C ALA A 82 12.92 2.36 5.45
N ARG A 83 12.38 1.16 5.69
CA ARG A 83 13.05 -0.11 5.33
C ARG A 83 13.27 -0.23 3.83
N THR A 84 12.26 0.07 3.02
CA THR A 84 12.36 0.03 1.56
C THR A 84 13.42 1.01 1.06
N ALA A 85 13.46 2.24 1.58
CA ALA A 85 14.48 3.23 1.21
C ALA A 85 15.91 2.76 1.58
N CYS A 86 16.11 2.22 2.79
CA CYS A 86 17.40 1.65 3.19
C CYS A 86 17.82 0.49 2.28
N ASN A 87 16.90 -0.43 1.96
CA ASN A 87 17.16 -1.57 1.08
C ASN A 87 17.59 -1.11 -0.33
N LEU A 88 16.92 -0.09 -0.89
CA LEU A 88 17.26 0.49 -2.20
C LEU A 88 18.64 1.15 -2.22
N LEU A 89 19.10 1.67 -1.08
CA LEU A 89 20.43 2.26 -0.91
C LEU A 89 21.50 1.24 -0.47
N GLY A 90 21.12 0.00 -0.15
CA GLY A 90 22.02 -1.00 0.43
C GLY A 90 22.50 -0.65 1.84
N LEU A 91 21.71 0.15 2.58
CA LEU A 91 22.00 0.57 3.94
C LEU A 91 21.39 -0.38 4.96
N ASN A 92 22.09 -0.59 6.08
CA ASN A 92 21.52 -1.32 7.22
C ASN A 92 20.55 -0.41 7.97
N PHE A 93 19.25 -0.70 7.87
CA PHE A 93 18.17 0.03 8.54
C PHE A 93 18.39 0.19 10.05
N SER A 94 18.96 -0.82 10.73
CA SER A 94 19.19 -0.80 12.19
C SER A 94 20.29 0.16 12.64
N LYS A 95 20.90 0.93 11.73
CA LYS A 95 21.86 1.99 12.07
C LYS A 95 21.23 3.38 12.13
N TYR A 96 19.93 3.49 11.83
CA TYR A 96 19.25 4.77 11.68
C TYR A 96 17.95 4.79 12.45
N ASP A 97 17.65 5.92 13.07
CA ASP A 97 16.32 6.21 13.60
C ASP A 97 15.65 7.28 12.73
N PHE A 98 14.32 7.17 12.59
CA PHE A 98 13.53 7.99 11.67
C PHE A 98 12.42 8.69 12.42
N LEU A 99 12.36 10.01 12.34
CA LEU A 99 11.26 10.81 12.88
C LEU A 99 10.50 11.47 11.73
N TYR A 100 9.33 10.92 11.41
CA TYR A 100 8.39 11.53 10.48
C TYR A 100 7.46 12.49 11.20
N MET A 101 7.30 13.68 10.66
CA MET A 101 6.36 14.69 11.13
C MET A 101 5.37 14.99 10.00
N VAL A 102 4.09 14.72 10.23
CA VAL A 102 3.03 14.88 9.26
C VAL A 102 2.14 16.04 9.69
N ARG A 103 2.08 17.08 8.86
CA ARG A 103 1.30 18.30 9.12
C ARG A 103 0.30 18.53 7.99
N ALA A 104 -0.95 18.78 8.35
CA ALA A 104 -2.02 19.11 7.42
C ALA A 104 -2.90 20.23 7.97
N ASP A 105 -3.52 21.01 7.09
CA ASP A 105 -4.40 22.12 7.48
C ASP A 105 -5.82 21.66 7.85
N SER A 106 -6.14 20.38 7.60
CA SER A 106 -7.45 19.79 7.87
C SER A 106 -7.32 18.32 8.28
N ILE A 107 -8.37 17.77 8.88
CA ILE A 107 -8.45 16.33 9.17
C ILE A 107 -8.53 15.58 7.84
N ILE A 108 -7.53 14.74 7.59
CA ILE A 108 -7.42 13.91 6.40
C ILE A 108 -8.10 12.57 6.66
N VAL A 109 -8.84 12.07 5.68
CA VAL A 109 -9.50 10.76 5.69
C VAL A 109 -8.73 9.85 4.74
N GLY A 110 -8.06 8.82 5.24
CA GLY A 110 -7.39 7.84 4.39
C GLY A 110 -6.02 7.39 4.91
N GLY A 111 -5.87 6.06 4.96
CA GLY A 111 -4.71 5.32 5.46
C GLY A 111 -3.42 5.39 4.59
N PRO A 112 -2.73 4.25 4.34
CA PRO A 112 -1.29 4.15 4.03
C PRO A 112 -0.81 4.74 2.68
N SER A 113 -1.63 5.55 2.01
CA SER A 113 -1.41 6.10 0.66
C SER A 113 -0.22 7.07 0.51
N ALA A 114 0.45 7.40 1.62
CA ALA A 114 1.68 8.17 1.65
C ALA A 114 2.95 7.31 1.62
N GLY A 115 2.85 5.98 1.64
CA GLY A 115 4.01 5.09 1.75
C GLY A 115 5.05 5.29 0.65
N ALA A 116 4.60 5.41 -0.60
CA ALA A 116 5.51 5.66 -1.72
C ALA A 116 6.20 7.04 -1.58
N VAL A 117 5.44 8.07 -1.19
CA VAL A 117 5.96 9.44 -0.97
C VAL A 117 6.97 9.48 0.18
N MET A 118 6.69 8.81 1.29
CA MET A 118 7.62 8.67 2.42
C MET A 118 8.90 7.95 1.99
N THR A 119 8.81 6.95 1.11
CA THR A 119 9.98 6.24 0.59
C THR A 119 10.87 7.16 -0.23
N ILE A 120 10.30 8.00 -1.10
CA ILE A 120 11.05 9.03 -1.85
C ILE A 120 11.74 10.00 -0.90
N LEU A 121 11.03 10.49 0.13
CA LEU A 121 11.60 11.41 1.12
C LEU A 121 12.77 10.77 1.86
N THR A 122 12.61 9.54 2.35
CA THR A 122 13.65 8.85 3.11
C THR A 122 14.87 8.53 2.27
N TYR A 123 14.65 8.11 1.01
CA TYR A 123 15.74 7.92 0.06
C TYR A 123 16.49 9.24 -0.17
N SER A 124 15.77 10.34 -0.39
CA SER A 124 16.35 11.67 -0.58
C SER A 124 17.21 12.09 0.60
N VAL A 125 16.68 12.00 1.82
CA VAL A 125 17.40 12.40 3.05
C VAL A 125 18.65 11.55 3.28
N LEU A 126 18.54 10.22 3.14
CA LEU A 126 19.68 9.31 3.32
C LEU A 126 20.77 9.44 2.24
N SER A 127 20.38 9.79 1.01
CA SER A 127 21.32 9.94 -0.12
C SER A 127 21.83 11.36 -0.34
N GLY A 128 21.24 12.35 0.35
CA GLY A 128 21.50 13.78 0.14
C GLY A 128 21.03 14.31 -1.23
N LYS A 129 20.21 13.56 -1.98
CA LYS A 129 19.75 13.97 -3.31
C LYS A 129 18.52 14.88 -3.22
N PRO A 130 18.48 16.03 -3.91
CA PRO A 130 17.35 16.95 -3.83
C PRO A 130 16.11 16.43 -4.57
N ILE A 131 14.93 16.63 -3.99
CA ILE A 131 13.63 16.26 -4.56
C ILE A 131 13.17 17.30 -5.59
N ASN A 132 12.82 16.84 -6.80
CA ASN A 132 12.13 17.63 -7.80
C ASN A 132 10.70 17.95 -7.35
N ARG A 133 10.50 19.21 -6.92
CA ARG A 133 9.23 19.71 -6.37
C ARG A 133 8.10 19.83 -7.39
N SER A 134 8.40 19.70 -8.69
CA SER A 134 7.37 19.72 -9.75
C SER A 134 6.73 18.36 -9.99
N VAL A 135 7.22 17.30 -9.34
CA VAL A 135 6.64 15.95 -9.38
C VAL A 135 5.91 15.70 -8.07
N MET A 136 4.72 15.12 -8.16
CA MET A 136 3.98 14.61 -7.00
C MET A 136 3.47 13.21 -7.30
N MET A 137 3.18 12.44 -6.26
CA MET A 137 2.66 11.09 -6.43
C MET A 137 1.71 10.69 -5.32
N THR A 138 0.94 9.63 -5.56
CA THR A 138 0.21 8.91 -4.51
C THR A 138 0.38 7.41 -4.72
N GLY A 139 0.32 6.63 -3.64
CA GLY A 139 0.50 5.17 -3.70
C GLY A 139 0.88 4.59 -2.35
N THR A 140 0.38 3.40 -2.04
CA THR A 140 0.96 2.60 -0.97
C THR A 140 2.31 2.06 -1.41
N ILE A 141 3.11 1.58 -0.46
CA ILE A 141 4.40 0.94 -0.76
C ILE A 141 4.47 -0.44 -0.14
N ASN A 142 4.94 -1.40 -0.92
CA ASN A 142 5.27 -2.73 -0.43
C ASN A 142 6.78 -2.84 -0.12
N PRO A 143 7.21 -3.78 0.74
CA PRO A 143 8.61 -3.98 1.07
C PRO A 143 9.53 -4.29 -0.14
N ASP A 144 8.97 -4.80 -1.23
CA ASP A 144 9.68 -5.12 -2.48
C ASP A 144 9.86 -3.91 -3.41
N GLY A 145 9.28 -2.75 -3.07
CA GLY A 145 9.32 -1.54 -3.87
C GLY A 145 8.10 -1.34 -4.78
N SER A 146 7.17 -2.30 -4.86
CA SER A 146 5.97 -2.14 -5.67
C SER A 146 4.99 -1.12 -5.09
N VAL A 147 4.38 -0.32 -5.98
CA VAL A 147 3.45 0.76 -5.65
C VAL A 147 2.02 0.25 -5.75
N GLY A 148 1.28 0.33 -4.63
CA GLY A 148 -0.08 -0.18 -4.55
C GLY A 148 -1.17 0.88 -4.68
N GLN A 149 -2.40 0.41 -4.92
CA GLN A 149 -3.57 1.23 -5.21
C GLN A 149 -4.00 2.10 -4.03
N VAL A 150 -4.69 3.22 -4.35
CA VAL A 150 -5.23 4.15 -3.35
C VAL A 150 -6.63 4.63 -3.72
N GLY A 151 -7.38 5.08 -2.71
CA GLY A 151 -8.66 5.78 -2.90
C GLY A 151 -8.47 7.27 -3.23
N GLY A 152 -9.52 7.87 -3.83
CA GLY A 152 -9.62 9.31 -4.06
C GLY A 152 -8.59 9.88 -5.05
N VAL A 153 -8.20 9.10 -6.06
CA VAL A 153 -7.10 9.47 -6.99
C VAL A 153 -7.40 10.78 -7.73
N LYS A 154 -8.67 11.03 -8.09
CA LYS A 154 -9.08 12.27 -8.77
C LYS A 154 -8.89 13.48 -7.86
N GLU A 155 -9.38 13.41 -6.63
CA GLU A 155 -9.30 14.50 -5.65
C GLU A 155 -7.83 14.76 -5.27
N LYS A 156 -7.03 13.71 -5.14
CA LYS A 156 -5.58 13.79 -4.92
C LYS A 156 -4.84 14.41 -6.12
N MET A 157 -5.24 14.09 -7.35
CA MET A 157 -4.68 14.72 -8.54
C MET A 157 -4.98 16.22 -8.54
N GLU A 158 -6.21 16.62 -8.23
CA GLU A 158 -6.59 18.04 -8.12
C GLU A 158 -5.78 18.75 -7.03
N ALA A 159 -5.57 18.11 -5.87
CA ALA A 159 -4.69 18.62 -4.82
C ALA A 159 -3.23 18.76 -5.31
N ALA A 160 -2.69 17.75 -5.99
CA ALA A 160 -1.34 17.79 -6.54
C ALA A 160 -1.14 18.95 -7.52
N ILE A 161 -2.12 19.16 -8.40
CA ILE A 161 -2.13 20.27 -9.36
C ILE A 161 -2.18 21.61 -8.62
N SER A 162 -3.03 21.74 -7.60
CA SER A 162 -3.09 22.95 -6.76
C SER A 162 -1.78 23.23 -6.01
N GLY A 163 -1.02 22.16 -5.71
CA GLY A 163 0.32 22.22 -5.12
C GLY A 163 1.45 22.49 -6.11
N GLY A 164 1.14 22.75 -7.38
CA GLY A 164 2.11 23.07 -8.41
C GLY A 164 2.74 21.88 -9.13
N ALA A 165 2.15 20.68 -9.03
CA ALA A 165 2.63 19.52 -9.77
C ALA A 165 2.51 19.72 -11.28
N LYS A 166 3.60 19.49 -12.02
CA LYS A 166 3.64 19.39 -13.49
C LYS A 166 3.51 17.94 -13.96
N LEU A 167 3.88 17.00 -13.10
CA LEU A 167 3.76 15.56 -13.29
C LEU A 167 3.16 14.94 -12.03
N PHE A 168 2.08 14.18 -12.19
CA PHE A 168 1.45 13.42 -11.13
C PHE A 168 1.56 11.92 -11.40
N LEU A 169 2.20 11.19 -10.49
CA LEU A 169 2.39 9.74 -10.60
C LEU A 169 1.30 9.02 -9.80
N VAL A 170 0.66 8.03 -10.42
CA VAL A 170 -0.43 7.24 -9.81
C VAL A 170 -0.12 5.73 -9.89
N PRO A 171 -0.74 4.89 -9.05
CA PRO A 171 -0.57 3.44 -9.13
C PRO A 171 -1.09 2.86 -10.46
N PRO A 172 -0.63 1.65 -10.84
CA PRO A 172 -1.01 1.03 -12.11
C PRO A 172 -2.51 0.74 -12.17
N GLY A 173 -3.12 0.99 -13.33
CA GLY A 173 -4.56 0.84 -13.55
C GLY A 173 -5.43 1.93 -12.93
N GLN A 174 -4.84 2.99 -12.35
CA GLN A 174 -5.59 4.08 -11.72
C GLN A 174 -5.57 5.41 -12.52
N SER A 175 -5.07 5.41 -13.76
CA SER A 175 -5.23 6.53 -14.70
C SER A 175 -6.66 6.69 -15.22
N VAL A 176 -7.50 5.65 -15.12
CA VAL A 176 -8.92 5.70 -15.45
C VAL A 176 -9.72 5.28 -14.22
N VAL A 177 -10.44 6.23 -13.63
CA VAL A 177 -11.21 5.99 -12.40
C VAL A 177 -12.70 6.11 -12.67
N THR A 178 -13.49 5.28 -11.99
CA THR A 178 -14.94 5.40 -11.97
C THR A 178 -15.33 6.42 -10.91
N THR A 179 -15.94 7.53 -11.33
CA THR A 179 -16.49 8.54 -10.44
C THR A 179 -18.01 8.46 -10.41
N TYR A 180 -18.61 8.91 -9.31
CA TYR A 180 -20.05 8.97 -9.17
C TYR A 180 -20.50 10.43 -9.21
N SER A 181 -21.30 10.77 -10.22
CA SER A 181 -21.98 12.07 -10.29
C SER A 181 -23.33 11.99 -9.57
N TYR A 182 -23.65 13.02 -8.80
CA TYR A 182 -24.92 13.12 -8.07
C TYR A 182 -25.79 14.19 -8.71
N SER A 183 -26.98 13.82 -9.18
CA SER A 183 -28.02 14.78 -9.53
C SER A 183 -29.17 14.66 -8.53
N TYR A 184 -29.79 15.78 -8.21
CA TYR A 184 -30.88 15.87 -7.24
C TYR A 184 -32.13 16.33 -7.98
N LYS A 185 -33.23 15.58 -7.84
CA LYS A 185 -34.54 15.99 -8.35
C LYS A 185 -35.51 16.08 -7.19
N LYS A 186 -36.15 17.24 -7.05
CA LYS A 186 -37.23 17.42 -6.08
C LYS A 186 -38.52 16.85 -6.69
N ILE A 187 -39.16 15.93 -5.97
CA ILE A 187 -40.43 15.31 -6.35
C ILE A 187 -41.38 15.51 -5.16
N GLY A 188 -42.19 16.57 -5.22
CA GLY A 188 -43.05 16.97 -4.12
C GLY A 188 -42.24 17.32 -2.84
N PRO A 189 -42.57 16.74 -1.67
CA PRO A 189 -41.81 16.97 -0.44
C PRO A 189 -40.48 16.20 -0.38
N PHE A 190 -40.21 15.28 -1.33
CA PHE A 190 -39.01 14.44 -1.33
C PHE A 190 -37.91 14.98 -2.25
N THR A 191 -36.66 14.79 -1.85
CA THR A 191 -35.49 15.01 -2.72
C THR A 191 -34.89 13.66 -3.09
N VAL A 192 -34.94 13.31 -4.37
CA VAL A 192 -34.38 12.06 -4.88
C VAL A 192 -32.97 12.32 -5.40
N ARG A 193 -32.02 11.52 -4.93
CA ARG A 193 -30.62 11.54 -5.37
C ARG A 193 -30.42 10.45 -6.43
N TYR A 194 -30.05 10.85 -7.65
CA TYR A 194 -29.63 9.94 -8.71
C TYR A 194 -28.11 9.85 -8.71
N ILE A 195 -27.59 8.63 -8.77
CA ILE A 195 -26.17 8.34 -8.81
C ILE A 195 -25.84 7.78 -10.20
N THR A 196 -25.04 8.51 -10.97
CA THR A 196 -24.60 8.05 -12.30
C THR A 196 -23.10 7.80 -12.27
N SER A 197 -22.71 6.56 -12.58
CA SER A 197 -21.32 6.15 -12.72
C SER A 197 -20.75 6.68 -14.04
N GLN A 198 -19.59 7.33 -13.98
CA GLN A 198 -18.88 7.85 -15.14
C GLN A 198 -17.42 7.42 -15.08
N ARG A 199 -16.89 6.87 -16.19
CA ARG A 199 -15.46 6.57 -16.31
C ARG A 199 -14.72 7.83 -16.71
N VAL A 200 -13.80 8.28 -15.87
CA VAL A 200 -12.99 9.47 -16.09
C VAL A 200 -11.56 9.05 -16.36
N ASN A 201 -11.04 9.42 -17.54
CA ASN A 201 -9.62 9.29 -17.86
C ASN A 201 -8.88 10.50 -17.26
N LEU A 202 -8.14 10.26 -16.18
CA LEU A 202 -7.39 11.28 -15.44
C LEU A 202 -6.26 11.87 -16.28
N THR A 203 -5.59 11.06 -17.11
CA THR A 203 -4.53 11.56 -18.00
C THR A 203 -5.05 12.59 -18.98
N LYS A 204 -6.20 12.30 -19.62
CA LYS A 204 -6.87 13.23 -20.54
C LYS A 204 -7.35 14.47 -19.78
N LEU A 205 -8.05 14.27 -18.66
CA LEU A 205 -8.59 15.37 -17.83
C LEU A 205 -7.49 16.32 -17.35
N ALA A 206 -6.39 15.78 -16.80
CA ALA A 206 -5.26 16.56 -16.30
C ALA A 206 -4.60 17.38 -17.40
N ARG A 207 -4.40 16.74 -18.57
CA ARG A 207 -3.74 17.37 -19.72
C ARG A 207 -4.58 18.49 -20.31
N GLU A 208 -5.87 18.24 -20.55
CA GLU A 208 -6.77 19.19 -21.21
C GLU A 208 -7.16 20.35 -20.30
N LYS A 209 -7.46 20.07 -19.03
CA LYS A 209 -7.97 21.09 -18.10
C LYS A 209 -6.87 21.87 -17.39
N TYR A 210 -5.72 21.24 -17.13
CA TYR A 210 -4.70 21.81 -16.27
C TYR A 210 -3.29 21.80 -16.89
N GLY A 211 -3.09 21.20 -18.07
CA GLY A 211 -1.78 21.09 -18.70
C GLY A 211 -0.81 20.11 -18.00
N VAL A 212 -1.27 19.35 -17.02
CA VAL A 212 -0.46 18.47 -16.17
C VAL A 212 -0.40 17.06 -16.74
N ALA A 213 0.77 16.42 -16.66
CA ALA A 213 0.95 15.03 -17.07
C ALA A 213 0.59 14.07 -15.93
N VAL A 214 -0.12 12.99 -16.23
CA VAL A 214 -0.37 11.88 -15.30
C VAL A 214 0.28 10.62 -15.86
N ARG A 215 1.04 9.90 -15.02
CA ARG A 215 1.69 8.63 -15.40
C ARG A 215 1.44 7.56 -14.36
N GLU A 216 1.19 6.35 -14.82
CA GLU A 216 1.10 5.19 -13.96
C GLU A 216 2.50 4.65 -13.65
N ILE A 217 2.74 4.29 -12.39
CA ILE A 217 4.02 3.75 -11.91
C ILE A 217 3.74 2.53 -11.04
N GLY A 218 4.35 1.40 -11.39
CA GLY A 218 4.23 0.14 -10.65
C GLY A 218 5.31 -0.09 -9.60
N ASP A 219 6.46 0.59 -9.69
CA ASP A 219 7.61 0.40 -8.80
C ASP A 219 8.25 1.74 -8.42
N ILE A 220 8.65 1.85 -7.15
CA ILE A 220 9.23 3.07 -6.58
C ILE A 220 10.55 3.48 -7.25
N ARG A 221 11.30 2.53 -7.84
CA ARG A 221 12.54 2.81 -8.59
C ARG A 221 12.28 3.69 -9.80
N GLU A 222 11.15 3.50 -10.48
CA GLU A 222 10.76 4.38 -11.59
C GLU A 222 10.41 5.77 -11.05
N ALA A 223 9.68 5.87 -9.94
CA ALA A 223 9.37 7.15 -9.30
C ALA A 223 10.64 7.91 -8.86
N LEU A 224 11.64 7.23 -8.30
CA LEU A 224 12.93 7.81 -7.93
C LEU A 224 13.65 8.47 -9.12
N SER A 225 13.43 7.97 -10.35
CA SER A 225 13.99 8.60 -11.54
C SER A 225 13.36 9.97 -11.84
N TYR A 226 12.04 10.12 -11.64
CA TYR A 226 11.33 11.39 -11.83
C TYR A 226 11.60 12.38 -10.70
N PHE A 227 11.66 11.88 -9.46
CA PHE A 227 11.85 12.73 -8.28
C PHE A 227 13.31 13.16 -8.06
N LEU A 228 14.28 12.30 -8.35
CA LEU A 228 15.69 12.50 -7.96
C LEU A 228 16.67 12.36 -9.12
N GLY A 229 16.21 12.02 -10.33
CA GLY A 229 17.07 11.74 -11.47
C GLY A 229 17.89 10.45 -11.33
N VAL A 230 17.51 9.56 -10.40
CA VAL A 230 18.26 8.33 -10.13
C VAL A 230 17.68 7.19 -10.96
N LYS A 231 18.53 6.51 -11.74
CA LYS A 231 18.19 5.23 -12.38
C LYS A 231 18.76 4.11 -11.53
N ILE A 232 17.89 3.46 -10.76
CA ILE A 232 18.25 2.26 -10.02
C ILE A 232 17.98 1.08 -10.95
N SER A 233 19.03 0.42 -11.42
CA SER A 233 18.89 -0.88 -12.10
C SER A 233 18.15 -1.81 -11.15
N GLU A 234 17.15 -2.55 -11.65
CA GLU A 234 16.60 -3.67 -10.89
C GLU A 234 17.78 -4.56 -10.49
N LYS A 235 18.19 -4.52 -9.22
CA LYS A 235 18.86 -5.68 -8.65
C LYS A 235 17.82 -6.77 -8.76
N GLU A 236 18.14 -7.84 -9.49
CA GLU A 236 17.39 -9.09 -9.43
C GLU A 236 17.03 -9.30 -7.96
N SER A 237 15.73 -9.33 -7.67
CA SER A 237 15.25 -9.56 -6.31
C SER A 237 15.97 -10.82 -5.82
N VAL A 238 16.80 -10.70 -4.78
CA VAL A 238 17.43 -11.88 -4.17
C VAL A 238 16.27 -12.76 -3.74
N LYS A 239 16.07 -13.85 -4.46
CA LYS A 239 14.98 -14.80 -4.18
C LYS A 239 15.19 -15.22 -2.73
N PRO A 240 14.22 -15.01 -1.83
CA PRO A 240 14.37 -15.42 -0.45
C PRO A 240 14.71 -16.92 -0.42
N SER A 241 15.88 -17.25 0.10
CA SER A 241 16.35 -18.62 0.24
C SER A 241 15.79 -19.17 1.53
N TYR A 242 14.92 -20.16 1.43
CA TYR A 242 14.35 -20.82 2.60
C TYR A 242 15.21 -22.05 2.96
N PRO A 243 15.26 -22.46 4.23
CA PRO A 243 15.71 -23.79 4.58
C PRO A 243 14.95 -24.84 3.77
N SER A 244 15.61 -25.92 3.34
CA SER A 244 15.00 -26.99 2.51
C SER A 244 13.73 -27.59 3.12
N THR A 245 13.64 -27.61 4.46
CA THR A 245 12.45 -28.01 5.20
C THR A 245 11.24 -27.14 4.87
N ILE A 246 11.43 -25.82 4.79
CA ILE A 246 10.36 -24.87 4.50
C ILE A 246 9.93 -24.95 3.02
N GLU A 247 10.88 -25.17 2.10
CA GLU A 247 10.53 -25.38 0.69
C GLU A 247 9.68 -26.64 0.49
N THR A 248 10.03 -27.72 1.19
CA THR A 248 9.26 -28.97 1.17
C THR A 248 7.82 -28.73 1.65
N VAL A 249 7.65 -28.04 2.79
CA VAL A 249 6.32 -27.73 3.35
C VAL A 249 5.53 -26.83 2.39
N ILE A 250 6.13 -25.78 1.82
CA ILE A 250 5.42 -24.89 0.90
C ILE A 250 5.00 -25.64 -0.37
N ASN A 251 5.84 -26.52 -0.90
CA ASN A 251 5.51 -27.33 -2.07
C ASN A 251 4.39 -28.32 -1.80
N GLU A 252 4.38 -28.95 -0.61
CA GLU A 252 3.30 -29.84 -0.18
C GLU A 252 1.98 -29.09 -0.01
N VAL A 253 1.99 -27.92 0.64
CA VAL A 253 0.78 -27.09 0.79
C VAL A 253 0.27 -26.64 -0.59
N ASN A 254 1.16 -26.21 -1.47
CA ASN A 254 0.80 -25.82 -2.84
C ASN A 254 0.18 -26.97 -3.64
N SER A 255 0.71 -28.20 -3.52
CA SER A 255 0.16 -29.35 -4.24
C SER A 255 -1.24 -29.71 -3.72
N ARG A 256 -1.45 -29.68 -2.40
CA ARG A 256 -2.77 -29.90 -1.79
C ARG A 256 -3.80 -28.86 -2.22
N ILE A 257 -3.44 -27.57 -2.20
CA ILE A 257 -4.37 -26.51 -2.63
C ILE A 257 -4.68 -26.66 -4.13
N LYS A 258 -3.69 -26.99 -4.96
CA LYS A 258 -3.89 -27.23 -6.39
C LYS A 258 -4.83 -28.39 -6.65
N SER A 259 -4.61 -29.55 -6.03
CA SER A 259 -5.45 -30.73 -6.23
C SER A 259 -6.90 -30.44 -5.83
N GLU A 260 -7.10 -29.76 -4.71
CA GLU A 260 -8.43 -29.39 -4.24
C GLU A 260 -9.12 -28.39 -5.17
N THR A 261 -8.38 -27.40 -5.66
CA THR A 261 -8.90 -26.43 -6.64
C THR A 261 -9.37 -27.13 -7.92
N LEU A 262 -8.60 -28.09 -8.44
CA LEU A 262 -8.97 -28.83 -9.65
C LEU A 262 -10.20 -29.71 -9.43
N ARG A 263 -10.33 -30.34 -8.26
CA ARG A 263 -11.51 -31.12 -7.87
C ARG A 263 -12.78 -30.24 -7.91
N ILE A 264 -12.74 -29.11 -7.22
CA ILE A 264 -13.88 -28.17 -7.13
C ILE A 264 -14.23 -27.58 -8.51
N LEU A 265 -13.24 -27.21 -9.33
CA LEU A 265 -13.49 -26.72 -10.67
C LEU A 265 -14.14 -27.78 -11.58
N GLY A 266 -13.78 -29.06 -11.42
CA GLY A 266 -14.42 -30.17 -12.12
C GLY A 266 -15.90 -30.29 -11.74
N GLU A 267 -16.20 -30.19 -10.44
CA GLU A 267 -17.58 -30.23 -9.92
C GLU A 267 -18.41 -29.05 -10.42
N ALA A 268 -17.89 -27.83 -10.29
CA ALA A 268 -18.55 -26.61 -10.77
C ALA A 268 -18.77 -26.65 -12.30
N SER A 269 -17.80 -27.14 -13.07
CA SER A 269 -17.91 -27.25 -14.53
C SER A 269 -18.95 -28.25 -14.99
N THR A 270 -19.14 -29.33 -14.22
CA THR A 270 -20.14 -30.37 -14.51
C THR A 270 -21.55 -29.87 -14.16
N ARG A 271 -21.70 -29.12 -13.06
CA ARG A 271 -23.00 -28.68 -12.55
C ARG A 271 -23.47 -27.33 -13.06
N LYS A 272 -22.61 -26.53 -13.71
CA LYS A 272 -22.99 -25.20 -14.21
C LYS A 272 -24.26 -25.18 -15.07
N SER A 273 -24.55 -26.26 -15.83
CA SER A 273 -25.76 -26.37 -16.67
C SER A 273 -27.04 -26.67 -15.88
N GLN A 274 -26.91 -27.09 -14.63
CA GLN A 274 -28.01 -27.35 -13.70
C GLN A 274 -28.29 -26.13 -12.79
N ALA A 275 -27.49 -25.08 -12.91
CA ALA A 275 -27.63 -23.86 -12.13
C ALA A 275 -28.66 -22.91 -12.74
N ASN A 276 -29.12 -21.95 -11.93
CA ASN A 276 -30.02 -20.90 -12.38
C ASN A 276 -29.49 -20.21 -13.67
N PRO A 277 -30.30 -20.10 -14.74
CA PRO A 277 -29.87 -19.48 -16.00
C PRO A 277 -29.31 -18.06 -15.86
N LEU A 278 -29.77 -17.28 -14.87
CA LEU A 278 -29.28 -15.93 -14.59
C LEU A 278 -27.86 -15.93 -13.98
N LEU A 279 -27.44 -17.03 -13.36
CA LEU A 279 -26.13 -17.19 -12.74
C LEU A 279 -25.12 -17.93 -13.63
N TYR A 280 -25.59 -18.61 -14.68
CA TYR A 280 -24.76 -19.38 -15.60
C TYR A 280 -23.55 -18.59 -16.11
N TYR A 281 -23.77 -17.36 -16.56
CA TYR A 281 -22.71 -16.50 -17.08
C TYR A 281 -21.66 -16.17 -16.00
N THR A 282 -22.11 -15.85 -14.78
CA THR A 282 -21.22 -15.57 -13.64
C THR A 282 -20.38 -16.78 -13.27
N ILE A 283 -20.98 -17.98 -13.23
CA ILE A 283 -20.28 -19.24 -12.94
C ILE A 283 -19.20 -19.50 -13.99
N VAL A 284 -19.50 -19.32 -15.28
CA VAL A 284 -18.52 -19.49 -16.36
C VAL A 284 -17.35 -18.50 -16.23
N GLN A 285 -17.63 -17.24 -15.89
CA GLN A 285 -16.58 -16.22 -15.67
C GLN A 285 -15.69 -16.57 -14.47
N LEU A 286 -16.27 -17.01 -13.35
CA LEU A 286 -15.52 -17.41 -12.16
C LEU A 286 -14.64 -18.64 -12.44
N ILE A 287 -15.16 -19.67 -13.14
CA ILE A 287 -14.39 -20.84 -13.57
C ILE A 287 -13.23 -20.44 -14.48
N ALA A 288 -13.48 -19.56 -15.47
CA ALA A 288 -12.45 -19.08 -16.38
C ALA A 288 -11.36 -18.31 -15.61
N LYS A 289 -11.75 -17.44 -14.68
CA LYS A 289 -10.84 -16.68 -13.83
C LYS A 289 -10.01 -17.57 -12.92
N ALA A 290 -10.63 -18.55 -12.26
CA ALA A 290 -9.95 -19.55 -11.44
C ALA A 290 -8.91 -20.34 -12.27
N ASN A 291 -9.30 -20.87 -13.43
CA ASN A 291 -8.38 -21.59 -14.33
C ASN A 291 -7.21 -20.72 -14.81
N SER A 292 -7.45 -19.45 -15.12
CA SER A 292 -6.37 -18.53 -15.48
C SER A 292 -5.42 -18.26 -14.30
N THR A 293 -5.96 -18.11 -13.09
CA THR A 293 -5.20 -17.84 -11.86
C THR A 293 -4.37 -19.06 -11.45
N SER A 294 -4.92 -20.28 -11.57
CA SER A 294 -4.18 -21.52 -11.35
C SER A 294 -3.01 -21.69 -12.31
N ARG A 295 -3.20 -21.38 -13.61
CA ARG A 295 -2.11 -21.37 -14.61
C ARG A 295 -1.03 -20.34 -14.30
N LEU A 296 -1.42 -19.15 -13.84
CA LEU A 296 -0.46 -18.13 -13.37
C LEU A 296 0.32 -18.62 -12.13
N ALA A 297 -0.31 -19.39 -11.25
CA ALA A 297 0.35 -19.96 -10.08
C ALA A 297 1.47 -20.95 -10.46
N GLU A 298 1.29 -21.76 -11.51
CA GLU A 298 2.29 -22.72 -11.97
C GLU A 298 3.62 -22.05 -12.36
N GLN A 299 3.54 -20.86 -12.96
CA GLN A 299 4.68 -20.07 -13.43
C GLN A 299 5.25 -19.13 -12.35
N ALA A 300 4.60 -19.02 -11.19
CA ALA A 300 4.97 -18.08 -10.15
C ALA A 300 6.07 -18.61 -9.20
N PRO A 301 6.89 -17.73 -8.59
CA PRO A 301 7.83 -18.11 -7.55
C PRO A 301 7.12 -18.62 -6.28
N THR A 302 7.84 -19.40 -5.46
CA THR A 302 7.32 -20.29 -4.39
C THR A 302 6.24 -19.69 -3.48
N CYS A 303 6.42 -18.47 -2.95
CA CYS A 303 5.42 -17.82 -2.09
C CYS A 303 4.27 -17.17 -2.87
N ARG A 304 4.56 -16.62 -4.06
CA ARG A 304 3.52 -16.05 -4.92
C ARG A 304 2.59 -17.14 -5.46
N LYS A 305 3.14 -18.33 -5.73
CA LYS A 305 2.42 -19.54 -6.12
C LYS A 305 1.35 -19.92 -5.08
N MET A 306 1.68 -19.86 -3.78
CA MET A 306 0.71 -20.15 -2.72
C MET A 306 -0.46 -19.16 -2.70
N LEU A 307 -0.19 -17.85 -2.81
CA LEU A 307 -1.24 -16.83 -2.84
C LEU A 307 -2.17 -17.02 -4.05
N LEU A 308 -1.59 -17.27 -5.23
CA LEU A 308 -2.36 -17.50 -6.46
C LEU A 308 -3.20 -18.79 -6.40
N TYR A 309 -2.67 -19.87 -5.82
CA TYR A 309 -3.46 -21.08 -5.60
C TYR A 309 -4.62 -20.85 -4.62
N ARG A 310 -4.41 -20.06 -3.54
CA ARG A 310 -5.50 -19.70 -2.62
C ARG A 310 -6.58 -18.85 -3.28
N GLU A 311 -6.18 -17.88 -4.11
CA GLU A 311 -7.12 -17.05 -4.88
C GLU A 311 -7.92 -17.92 -5.87
N SER A 312 -7.23 -18.82 -6.59
CA SER A 312 -7.87 -19.76 -7.49
C SER A 312 -8.85 -20.69 -6.77
N LEU A 313 -8.50 -21.19 -5.58
CA LEU A 313 -9.38 -22.01 -4.75
C LEU A 313 -10.62 -21.24 -4.31
N SER A 314 -10.46 -19.98 -3.90
CA SER A 314 -11.57 -19.12 -3.48
C SER A 314 -12.57 -18.92 -4.61
N LEU A 315 -12.08 -18.59 -5.82
CA LEU A 315 -12.91 -18.41 -7.01
C LEU A 315 -13.60 -19.72 -7.43
N ALA A 316 -12.91 -20.86 -7.29
CA ALA A 316 -13.48 -22.18 -7.57
C ALA A 316 -14.63 -22.51 -6.61
N LYS A 317 -14.45 -22.28 -5.31
CA LYS A 317 -15.49 -22.48 -4.28
C LYS A 317 -16.69 -21.59 -4.52
N GLU A 318 -16.48 -20.33 -4.88
CA GLU A 318 -17.56 -19.40 -5.22
C GLU A 318 -18.36 -19.88 -6.43
N ALA A 319 -17.66 -20.34 -7.49
CA ALA A 319 -18.32 -20.91 -8.67
C ALA A 319 -19.13 -22.17 -8.33
N GLU A 320 -18.57 -23.08 -7.52
CA GLU A 320 -19.25 -24.30 -7.06
C GLU A 320 -20.51 -23.97 -6.27
N LEU A 321 -20.43 -23.04 -5.31
CA LEU A 321 -21.53 -22.67 -4.44
C LEU A 321 -22.73 -22.11 -5.23
N LEU A 322 -22.45 -21.30 -6.26
CA LEU A 322 -23.49 -20.76 -7.14
C LEU A 322 -24.22 -21.84 -7.96
N THR A 323 -23.61 -23.02 -8.14
CA THR A 323 -24.28 -24.16 -8.81
C THR A 323 -25.43 -24.77 -7.99
N TYR A 324 -25.50 -24.51 -6.68
CA TYR A 324 -26.52 -25.08 -5.78
C TYR A 324 -27.75 -24.17 -5.58
N SER A 325 -27.79 -23.00 -6.24
CA SER A 325 -28.74 -21.91 -5.96
C SER A 325 -30.23 -22.19 -6.24
N GLU A 326 -30.59 -23.29 -6.90
CA GLU A 326 -32.00 -23.64 -7.15
C GLU A 326 -32.64 -24.52 -6.06
N THR A 327 -31.86 -25.11 -5.15
CA THR A 327 -32.39 -25.97 -4.07
C THR A 327 -31.88 -25.50 -2.71
N SER A 328 -32.74 -24.80 -1.97
CA SER A 328 -32.50 -24.30 -0.60
C SER A 328 -31.83 -25.33 0.30
N ASP A 329 -32.32 -26.58 0.28
CA ASP A 329 -31.81 -27.66 1.13
C ASP A 329 -30.40 -28.13 0.74
N ALA A 330 -30.04 -28.10 -0.55
CA ALA A 330 -28.73 -28.51 -1.02
C ALA A 330 -27.66 -27.44 -0.73
N LEU A 331 -28.03 -26.17 -0.87
CA LEU A 331 -27.17 -25.05 -0.51
C LEU A 331 -26.94 -25.02 1.01
N GLU A 332 -27.99 -25.20 1.82
CA GLU A 332 -27.87 -25.21 3.28
C GLU A 332 -27.02 -26.39 3.78
N LYS A 333 -27.19 -27.58 3.18
CA LYS A 333 -26.35 -28.75 3.47
C LYS A 333 -24.88 -28.50 3.11
N LYS A 334 -24.61 -27.90 1.94
CA LYS A 334 -23.23 -27.64 1.48
C LYS A 334 -22.56 -26.54 2.30
N VAL A 335 -23.29 -25.50 2.70
CA VAL A 335 -22.80 -24.47 3.61
C VAL A 335 -22.46 -25.08 4.98
N LYS A 336 -23.29 -25.99 5.51
CA LYS A 336 -22.99 -26.70 6.77
C LYS A 336 -21.74 -27.58 6.67
N GLU A 337 -21.55 -28.32 5.57
CA GLU A 337 -20.32 -29.09 5.31
C GLU A 337 -19.08 -28.18 5.28
N ILE A 338 -19.16 -27.04 4.59
CA ILE A 338 -18.05 -26.08 4.50
C ILE A 338 -17.73 -25.50 5.89
N VAL A 339 -18.74 -25.14 6.67
CA VAL A 339 -18.55 -24.57 8.02
C VAL A 339 -17.95 -25.61 8.99
N SER A 340 -18.32 -26.88 8.89
CA SER A 340 -17.73 -27.94 9.72
C SER A 340 -16.26 -28.24 9.40
N ASP A 341 -15.80 -27.99 8.18
CA ASP A 341 -14.38 -28.12 7.81
C ASP A 341 -13.50 -27.00 8.41
N PHE A 342 -14.10 -25.94 8.96
CA PHE A 342 -13.40 -24.81 9.59
C PHE A 342 -13.44 -24.82 11.13
N SER A 343 -14.20 -25.73 11.75
CA SER A 343 -14.25 -25.95 13.21
C SER A 343 -13.35 -27.10 13.63
#